data_AF-A0A1G6BSY6-F1
#
_entry.id   AF-A0A1G6BSY6-F1
#
_cell.length_a   1.000
_cell.length_b   1.000
_cell.length_c   1.000
_cell.angle_alpha   90.00
_cell.angle_beta   90.00
_cell.angle_gamma   90.00
#
_symmetry.space_group_name_H-M   'P 1'
#
loop_
_entity.id
_entity.type
_entity.pdbx_description
1 polymer ?
#
loop_
_entity_poly.entity_id
_entity_poly.type
_entity_poly.pdbx_seq_one_letter_code
_entity_poly.pdbx_strand_id
1 'polypeptide(L)'
;MITDATNLPVRGYNSGPLGGDQQIGTKIVEGKIDFVIFFSDPLTAAPHDPDVKALMRIAQVYDIPFANNKATADFLIHSSYMDEEYDHDIINFKQNIEHRAETLL
;
A
#
# COMPACT_ATOMS: atom_id res chain seq x y z
N MET A 1 16.80 12.59 -7.41
CA MET A 1 15.43 12.27 -6.93
C MET A 1 14.53 12.03 -8.13
N ILE A 2 13.39 11.33 -7.98
CA ILE A 2 12.41 11.16 -9.09
C ILE A 2 11.99 12.52 -9.65
N THR A 3 11.78 13.50 -8.77
CA THR A 3 11.47 14.90 -9.13
C THR A 3 12.46 15.50 -10.14
N ASP A 4 13.75 15.21 -10.00
CA ASP A 4 14.80 15.79 -10.84
C ASP A 4 14.81 15.14 -12.24
N ALA A 5 14.40 13.87 -12.32
CA ALA A 5 14.38 13.11 -13.56
C ALA A 5 13.10 13.32 -14.38
N THR A 6 11.98 13.62 -13.72
CA THR A 6 10.66 13.68 -14.38
C THR A 6 10.02 15.06 -14.36
N ASN A 7 10.50 15.98 -13.52
CA ASN A 7 9.87 17.28 -13.26
C ASN A 7 8.41 17.17 -12.76
N LEU A 8 8.00 16.01 -12.24
CA LEU A 8 6.68 15.80 -11.65
C LEU A 8 6.67 16.21 -10.17
N PRO A 9 5.54 16.73 -9.65
CA PRO A 9 5.39 17.00 -8.23
C PRO A 9 5.36 15.67 -7.46
N VAL A 10 6.37 15.42 -6.62
CA VAL A 10 6.44 14.22 -5.77
C VAL A 10 6.60 14.64 -4.31
N ARG A 11 5.75 14.09 -3.44
CA ARG A 11 5.89 14.22 -1.99
C ARG A 11 6.80 13.13 -1.45
N GLY A 12 7.99 13.51 -1.01
CA GLY A 12 8.89 12.61 -0.28
C GLY A 12 8.40 12.32 1.14
N TYR A 13 8.56 11.07 1.55
CA TYR A 13 8.44 10.61 2.95
C TYR A 13 9.83 10.23 3.48
N ASN A 14 9.92 9.82 4.74
CA ASN A 14 11.18 9.30 5.28
C ASN A 14 11.60 8.03 4.50
N SER A 15 12.88 7.67 4.57
CA SER A 15 13.32 6.40 3.99
C SER A 15 12.63 5.22 4.66
N GLY A 16 12.36 4.15 3.90
CA GLY A 16 11.70 2.93 4.41
C GLY A 16 12.30 2.43 5.73
N PRO A 17 13.63 2.18 5.79
CA PRO A 17 14.31 1.73 7.02
C PRO A 17 14.24 2.69 8.22
N LEU A 18 13.91 3.97 8.00
CA LEU A 18 13.74 4.97 9.05
C LEU A 18 12.26 5.21 9.40
N GLY A 19 11.36 4.30 8.98
CA GLY A 19 9.93 4.35 9.26
C GLY A 19 9.07 4.94 8.13
N GLY A 20 9.64 5.18 6.94
CA GLY A 20 8.89 5.61 5.76
C GLY A 20 7.75 4.66 5.40
N ASP A 21 7.99 3.36 5.48
CA ASP A 21 6.99 2.33 5.14
C ASP A 21 5.78 2.38 6.09
N GLN A 22 6.02 2.73 7.36
CA GLN A 22 4.95 2.94 8.35
C GLN A 22 4.16 4.22 8.07
N GLN A 23 4.81 5.26 7.54
CA GLN A 23 4.12 6.48 7.10
C GLN A 23 3.18 6.16 5.94
N ILE A 24 3.63 5.39 4.95
CA ILE A 24 2.80 4.95 3.82
C ILE A 24 1.64 4.07 4.32
N GLY A 25 1.91 3.08 5.17
CA GLY A 25 0.87 2.24 5.77
C GLY A 25 -0.20 3.03 6.52
N THR A 26 0.21 4.07 7.27
CA THR A 26 -0.71 4.99 7.95
C THR A 26 -1.59 5.74 6.94
N LYS A 27 -1.03 6.15 5.79
CA LYS A 27 -1.79 6.86 4.76
C LYS A 27 -2.79 5.96 4.04
N ILE A 28 -2.48 4.67 3.86
CA ILE A 28 -3.45 3.69 3.35
C ILE A 28 -4.63 3.57 4.33
N VAL A 29 -4.35 3.42 5.63
CA VAL A 29 -5.38 3.35 6.68
C VAL A 29 -6.26 4.60 6.74
N GLU A 30 -5.67 5.78 6.50
CA GLU A 30 -6.37 7.06 6.46
C GLU A 30 -7.13 7.33 5.14
N GLY A 31 -7.08 6.42 4.16
CA GLY A 31 -7.68 6.63 2.82
C GLY A 31 -7.00 7.73 2.00
N LYS A 32 -5.72 8.01 2.27
CA LYS A 32 -4.91 9.03 1.56
C LYS A 32 -3.96 8.43 0.52
N ILE A 33 -3.84 7.11 0.49
CA ILE A 33 -3.17 6.32 -0.55
C ILE A 33 -4.12 5.18 -0.90
N ASP A 34 -4.49 5.13 -2.17
CA ASP A 34 -5.47 4.24 -2.79
C ASP A 34 -4.83 3.34 -3.88
N PHE A 35 -3.56 3.57 -4.21
CA PHE A 35 -2.83 2.80 -5.20
C PHE A 35 -1.35 2.72 -4.82
N VAL A 36 -0.75 1.52 -4.90
CA VAL A 36 0.66 1.31 -4.54
C VAL A 36 1.43 0.63 -5.67
N ILE A 37 2.54 1.25 -6.07
CA ILE A 37 3.60 0.62 -6.87
C ILE A 37 4.83 0.46 -5.97
N PHE A 38 5.21 -0.79 -5.68
CA PHE A 38 6.31 -1.12 -4.79
C PHE A 38 7.32 -2.02 -5.49
N PHE A 39 8.40 -1.44 -6.01
CA PHE A 39 9.48 -2.19 -6.66
C PHE A 39 10.62 -2.45 -5.68
N SER A 40 10.68 -3.67 -5.17
CA SER A 40 11.81 -4.19 -4.39
C SER A 40 12.75 -5.02 -5.27
N ASP A 41 14.03 -5.08 -4.90
CA ASP A 41 14.95 -6.08 -5.45
C ASP A 41 14.55 -7.47 -4.93
N PRO A 42 14.17 -8.43 -5.79
CA PRO A 42 13.74 -9.76 -5.35
C PRO A 42 14.91 -10.71 -5.03
N LEU A 43 16.14 -10.34 -5.36
CA LEU A 43 17.33 -11.19 -5.19
C LEU A 43 18.14 -10.84 -3.94
N THR A 44 17.93 -9.64 -3.39
CA THR A 44 18.57 -9.21 -2.15
C THR A 44 17.55 -9.08 -1.04
N ALA A 45 17.72 -9.84 0.04
CA ALA A 45 16.93 -9.63 1.25
C ALA A 45 17.27 -8.24 1.81
N ALA A 46 16.31 -7.33 1.79
CA ALA A 46 16.52 -6.03 2.38
C ALA A 46 16.41 -6.17 3.91
N PRO A 47 17.19 -5.42 4.71
CA PRO A 47 17.06 -5.44 6.18
C PRO A 47 15.64 -5.11 6.68
N HIS A 48 14.81 -4.51 5.83
CA HIS A 48 13.43 -4.12 6.06
C HIS A 48 12.41 -5.01 5.31
N ASP A 49 12.78 -6.23 4.90
CA ASP A 49 11.85 -7.23 4.34
C ASP A 49 10.57 -7.47 5.18
N PRO A 50 10.61 -7.42 6.54
CA PRO A 50 9.38 -7.47 7.35
C PRO A 50 8.40 -6.32 7.03
N ASP A 51 8.92 -5.13 6.70
CA ASP A 51 8.13 -3.94 6.44
C ASP A 51 7.44 -4.01 5.07
N VAL A 52 8.09 -4.60 4.06
CA VAL A 52 7.47 -4.89 2.75
C VAL A 52 6.24 -5.79 2.90
N LYS A 53 6.38 -6.86 3.70
CA LYS A 53 5.26 -7.78 3.99
C LYS A 53 4.16 -7.09 4.79
N ALA A 54 4.53 -6.21 5.73
CA ALA A 54 3.56 -5.46 6.51
C ALA A 54 2.76 -4.50 5.63
N LEU A 55 3.40 -3.81 4.68
CA LEU A 55 2.74 -2.89 3.76
C LEU A 55 1.82 -3.63 2.79
N MET A 56 2.27 -4.74 2.22
CA MET A 56 1.43 -5.60 1.37
C MET A 56 0.21 -6.13 2.13
N ARG A 57 0.37 -6.53 3.40
CA ARG A 57 -0.76 -6.94 4.25
C ARG A 57 -1.74 -5.80 4.47
N ILE A 58 -1.27 -4.58 4.72
CA ILE A 58 -2.15 -3.41 4.89
C ILE A 58 -2.91 -3.16 3.58
N ALA A 59 -2.24 -3.19 2.42
CA ALA A 59 -2.90 -3.00 1.14
C ALA A 59 -4.01 -4.04 0.88
N GLN A 60 -3.78 -5.31 1.25
CA GLN A 60 -4.81 -6.36 1.16
C GLN A 60 -5.97 -6.16 2.14
N VAL A 61 -5.69 -5.72 3.37
CA VAL A 61 -6.71 -5.47 4.40
C VAL A 61 -7.64 -4.33 3.97
N TYR A 62 -7.09 -3.30 3.35
CA TYR A 62 -7.82 -2.15 2.84
C TYR A 62 -8.20 -2.31 1.37
N ASP A 63 -7.95 -3.47 0.78
CA ASP A 63 -8.31 -3.87 -0.58
C ASP A 63 -7.95 -2.84 -1.68
N ILE A 64 -6.74 -2.27 -1.60
CA ILE A 64 -6.24 -1.32 -2.61
C ILE A 64 -5.35 -2.00 -3.66
N PRO A 65 -5.35 -1.52 -4.92
CA PRO A 65 -4.42 -1.98 -5.95
C PRO A 65 -2.94 -1.92 -5.51
N PHE A 66 -2.23 -3.04 -5.65
CA PHE A 66 -0.82 -3.18 -5.26
C PHE A 66 0.00 -3.87 -6.36
N ALA A 67 0.92 -3.15 -6.99
CA ALA A 67 1.88 -3.68 -7.95
C ALA A 67 3.24 -3.88 -7.31
N ASN A 68 3.68 -5.14 -7.19
CA ASN A 68 5.03 -5.48 -6.70
C ASN A 68 6.06 -5.69 -7.81
N ASN A 69 5.65 -5.55 -9.08
CA ASN A 69 6.51 -5.71 -10.24
C ASN A 69 5.98 -4.87 -11.40
N LYS A 70 6.84 -4.65 -12.40
CA LYS A 70 6.51 -3.81 -13.56
C LYS A 70 5.30 -4.33 -14.35
N ALA A 71 5.20 -5.64 -14.59
CA ALA A 71 4.11 -6.19 -15.37
C ALA A 71 2.75 -5.91 -14.70
N THR A 72 2.64 -6.09 -13.38
CA THR A 72 1.42 -5.73 -12.64
C THR A 72 1.16 -4.22 -12.70
N ALA A 73 2.18 -3.37 -12.58
CA ALA A 73 2.01 -1.93 -12.71
C ALA A 73 1.49 -1.52 -14.10
N ASP A 74 2.04 -2.13 -15.16
CA ASP A 74 1.60 -1.90 -16.54
C ASP A 74 0.13 -2.31 -16.72
N PHE A 75 -0.32 -3.43 -16.14
CA PHE A 75 -1.73 -3.83 -16.22
C PHE A 75 -2.64 -2.89 -15.43
N LEU A 76 -2.26 -2.53 -14.20
CA LEU A 76 -3.11 -1.71 -13.33
C LEU A 76 -3.27 -0.29 -13.88
N ILE A 77 -2.21 0.33 -14.41
CA ILE A 77 -2.27 1.71 -14.94
C ILE A 77 -3.09 1.81 -16.24
N HIS A 78 -3.25 0.69 -16.97
CA HIS A 78 -4.09 0.61 -18.17
C HIS A 78 -5.49 0.03 -17.89
N SER A 79 -5.82 -0.24 -16.63
CA SER A 79 -7.14 -0.70 -16.24
C SER A 79 -8.20 0.34 -16.60
N SER A 80 -9.38 -0.10 -17.06
CA SER A 80 -10.53 0.81 -17.24
C SER A 80 -10.93 1.53 -15.94
N TYR A 81 -10.65 0.89 -14.80
CA TYR A 81 -10.93 1.43 -13.47
C TYR A 81 -9.98 2.56 -13.03
N MET A 82 -8.87 2.82 -13.74
CA MET A 82 -7.85 3.78 -13.30
C MET A 82 -8.34 5.24 -13.36
N ASP A 83 -9.22 5.53 -14.33
CA ASP A 83 -9.74 6.89 -14.59
C ASP A 83 -11.14 7.12 -14.01
N GLU A 84 -11.66 6.20 -13.20
CA GLU A 84 -12.99 6.28 -12.59
C GLU A 84 -12.96 5.99 -11.09
N GLU A 85 -14.01 6.40 -10.38
CA GLU A 85 -14.18 6.07 -8.97
C GLU A 85 -14.53 4.57 -8.86
N TYR A 86 -13.73 3.83 -8.09
CA TYR A 86 -13.89 2.39 -7.92
C TYR A 86 -14.34 2.07 -6.50
N ASP A 87 -15.61 1.70 -6.36
CA ASP A 87 -16.17 1.23 -5.08
C ASP A 87 -15.83 -0.24 -4.87
N HIS A 88 -15.35 -0.56 -3.67
CA HIS A 88 -15.01 -1.93 -3.29
C HIS A 88 -15.33 -2.20 -1.82
N ASP A 89 -15.66 -3.46 -1.53
CA ASP A 89 -16.11 -3.88 -0.20
C ASP A 89 -14.94 -4.04 0.76
N ILE A 90 -14.69 -3.02 1.57
CA ILE A 90 -13.70 -3.09 2.64
C ILE A 90 -14.31 -3.82 3.85
N ILE A 91 -13.61 -4.84 4.34
CA ILE A 91 -14.01 -5.58 5.54
C ILE A 91 -14.16 -4.60 6.72
N ASN A 92 -15.33 -4.59 7.36
CA ASN A 92 -15.55 -3.79 8.57
C ASN A 92 -14.86 -4.43 9.79
N PHE A 93 -13.57 -4.13 9.95
CA PHE A 93 -12.77 -4.69 11.05
C PHE A 93 -13.22 -4.22 12.44
N LYS A 94 -13.91 -3.08 12.57
CA LYS A 94 -14.43 -2.64 13.88
C LYS A 94 -15.45 -3.66 14.42
N GLN A 95 -16.40 -4.06 13.58
CA GLN A 95 -17.38 -5.08 13.93
C GLN A 95 -16.73 -6.43 14.27
N ASN A 96 -15.72 -6.85 13.50
CA ASN A 96 -15.01 -8.11 13.77
C ASN A 96 -14.21 -8.08 15.08
N ILE A 97 -13.63 -6.93 15.46
CA ILE A 97 -12.89 -6.80 16.73
C ILE A 97 -13.86 -6.78 17.91
N GLU A 98 -14.96 -6.04 17.79
CA GLU A 98 -16.04 -6.00 18.81
C GLU A 98 -16.59 -7.41 19.05
N HIS A 99 -16.92 -8.14 17.99
CA HIS A 99 -17.42 -9.51 18.11
C HIS A 99 -16.40 -10.45 18.77
N ARG A 100 -15.10 -10.34 18.43
CA ARG A 100 -14.06 -11.16 19.07
C ARG A 100 -13.87 -10.82 20.55
N ALA A 101 -13.98 -9.55 20.92
CA ALA A 101 -13.91 -9.14 22.32
C ALA A 101 -15.11 -9.68 23.12
N GLU A 102 -16.30 -9.68 22.53
CA GLU A 102 -17.51 -10.27 23.13
C GLU A 102 -17.43 -11.79 23.29
N THR A 103 -16.78 -12.49 22.35
CA THR A 103 -16.69 -13.97 22.37
C THR A 103 -15.56 -14.49 23.27
N LEU A 104 -14.64 -13.63 23.70
CA LEU A 104 -13.53 -13.96 24.59
C LEU A 104 -13.81 -13.64 26.07
N LEU A 105 -14.97 -13.05 26.36
CA LEU A 105 -15.52 -12.79 27.71
C LEU A 105 -16.58 -13.86 28.06
#